data_AF-A0A8H6YAY0-F1
#
_entry.id   AF-A0A8H6YAY0-F1
#
_cell.length_a   1.000
_cell.length_b   1.000
_cell.length_c   1.000
_cell.angle_alpha   90.00
_cell.angle_beta   90.00
_cell.angle_gamma   90.00
#
_symmetry.space_group_name_H-M   'P 1'
#
loop_
_entity.id
_entity.type
_entity.pdbx_description
1 polymer ?
#
loop_
_entity_poly.entity_id
_entity_poly.type
_entity_poly.pdbx_seq_one_letter_code
_entity_poly.pdbx_strand_id
1 'polypeptide(L)'
;MPLMEFYAGSNDRCYCCNQPGERKLRTCSRCKVARYCSPQCQKSDWPNHKLNCIDHKTTLKSHPDSTMQNQLKVFLKWIDLWRDALIAWGAFSADLANQSPGYLLNHSYLVEIERLPSNETKRSKFRVVAAGMLSDVQMMAQFDRHPDPEYRADLKQTFRRISPGTTKLRLVIVCFPLYGNFGDLLDNIFPDGKAASFTNPLSPQSRITSTALLHAWRNQFEEHVLAGNVTGHTQVLDNLRQHIQVLAEAALNVD
;
A
#
# COMPACT_ATOMS: atom_id res chain seq x y z
N MET A 1 9.14 17.12 17.80
CA MET A 1 8.74 15.84 18.46
C MET A 1 9.54 14.73 17.82
N PRO A 2 9.99 13.67 18.51
CA PRO A 2 10.79 12.65 17.86
C PRO A 2 9.96 11.95 16.79
N LEU A 3 10.46 12.02 15.56
CA LEU A 3 9.85 11.45 14.38
C LEU A 3 9.99 9.92 14.42
N MET A 4 9.01 9.19 13.87
CA MET A 4 9.10 7.74 13.86
C MET A 4 8.72 7.16 12.50
N GLU A 5 9.75 6.88 11.72
CA GLU A 5 9.70 6.03 10.54
C GLU A 5 9.18 4.64 10.96
N PHE A 6 8.06 4.20 10.36
CA PHE A 6 7.56 2.85 10.54
C PHE A 6 7.84 2.00 9.30
N TYR A 7 8.01 0.70 9.53
CA TYR A 7 8.05 -0.32 8.48
C TYR A 7 6.78 -1.16 8.61
N ALA A 8 6.01 -1.31 7.53
CA ALA A 8 4.80 -2.13 7.53
C ALA A 8 5.12 -3.51 6.93
N GLY A 9 5.01 -4.56 7.75
CA GLY A 9 5.03 -5.95 7.31
C GLY A 9 3.62 -6.54 7.32
N SER A 10 3.44 -7.70 6.69
CA SER A 10 2.21 -8.50 6.81
C SER A 10 2.46 -9.71 7.74
N ASN A 11 1.43 -10.13 8.46
CA ASN A 11 1.45 -11.33 9.31
C ASN A 11 1.38 -12.65 8.53
N ASP A 12 0.80 -12.61 7.35
CA ASP A 12 0.36 -13.78 6.58
C ASP A 12 1.04 -13.91 5.21
N ARG A 13 1.82 -12.92 4.78
CA ARG A 13 2.56 -12.95 3.51
C ARG A 13 4.06 -12.75 3.68
N CYS A 14 4.81 -13.41 2.80
CA CYS A 14 6.26 -13.25 2.71
C CYS A 14 6.63 -11.87 2.15
N TYR A 15 7.47 -11.12 2.85
CA TYR A 15 7.91 -9.79 2.45
C TYR A 15 8.76 -9.79 1.16
N CYS A 16 9.40 -10.92 0.82
CA CYS A 16 10.21 -11.04 -0.38
C CYS A 16 9.40 -11.44 -1.63
N CYS A 17 8.43 -12.35 -1.49
CA CYS A 17 7.72 -12.96 -2.63
C CYS A 17 6.20 -12.84 -2.57
N ASN A 18 5.67 -12.15 -1.55
CA ASN A 18 4.26 -11.96 -1.21
C ASN A 18 3.35 -13.19 -1.21
N GLN A 19 3.94 -14.38 -1.25
CA GLN A 19 3.20 -15.63 -1.13
C GLN A 19 2.62 -15.75 0.28
N PRO A 20 1.37 -16.23 0.41
CA PRO A 20 0.81 -16.54 1.71
C PRO A 20 1.66 -17.60 2.41
N GLY A 21 1.83 -17.45 3.71
CA GLY A 21 2.53 -18.42 4.52
C GLY A 21 1.68 -19.67 4.71
N GLU A 22 1.88 -20.71 3.90
CA GLU A 22 1.34 -22.05 4.17
C GLU A 22 1.82 -22.60 5.54
N ARG A 23 2.93 -22.05 6.07
CA ARG A 23 3.49 -22.29 7.40
C ARG A 23 3.70 -20.96 8.13
N LYS A 24 3.85 -21.00 9.47
CA LYS A 24 4.24 -19.82 10.27
C LYS A 24 5.46 -19.14 9.65
N LEU A 25 5.26 -17.94 9.11
CA LEU A 25 6.34 -17.15 8.50
C LEU A 25 7.41 -16.80 9.54
N ARG A 26 8.66 -16.77 9.09
CA ARG A 26 9.82 -16.43 9.90
C ARG A 26 9.94 -14.92 10.01
N THR A 27 9.84 -14.39 11.22
CA THR A 27 10.00 -12.95 11.45
C THR A 27 11.48 -12.57 11.47
N CYS A 28 11.84 -11.47 10.81
CA CYS A 28 13.16 -10.85 10.92
C CYS A 28 13.51 -10.65 12.39
N SER A 29 14.65 -11.18 12.81
CA SER A 29 15.06 -11.16 14.22
C SER A 29 15.36 -9.77 14.75
N ARG A 30 15.74 -8.83 13.87
CA ARG A 30 16.05 -7.44 14.20
C ARG A 30 14.80 -6.56 14.28
N CYS A 31 14.09 -6.38 13.17
CA CYS A 31 12.96 -5.43 13.14
C CYS A 31 11.66 -5.98 13.73
N LYS A 32 11.50 -7.31 13.81
CA LYS A 32 10.26 -7.99 14.22
C LYS A 32 9.02 -7.67 13.37
N VAL A 33 9.20 -7.02 12.22
CA VAL A 33 8.14 -6.58 11.32
C VAL A 33 8.12 -7.44 10.04
N ALA A 34 9.23 -7.48 9.30
CA ALA A 34 9.29 -8.24 8.06
C ALA A 34 9.20 -9.74 8.34
N ARG A 35 8.41 -10.45 7.53
CA ARG A 35 8.20 -11.89 7.64
C ARG A 35 8.57 -12.59 6.34
N TYR A 36 9.16 -13.78 6.42
CA TYR A 36 9.67 -14.50 5.26
C TYR A 36 9.26 -15.96 5.32
N CYS A 37 8.90 -16.55 4.17
CA CYS A 37 8.60 -17.98 4.10
C CYS A 37 9.87 -18.83 4.32
N SER A 38 11.05 -18.30 3.97
CA SER A 38 12.33 -19.01 4.05
C SER A 38 13.51 -18.06 4.35
N PRO A 39 14.63 -18.59 4.87
CA PRO A 39 15.89 -17.83 4.98
C PRO A 39 16.39 -17.32 3.62
N GLN A 40 16.10 -18.02 2.53
CA GLN A 40 16.44 -17.62 1.16
C GLN A 40 15.71 -16.31 0.78
N CYS A 41 14.41 -16.23 1.04
CA CYS A 41 13.63 -15.01 0.86
C CYS A 41 14.18 -13.84 1.70
N GLN A 42 14.55 -14.07 2.96
CA GLN A 42 15.17 -13.03 3.78
C GLN A 42 16.50 -12.55 3.19
N LYS A 43 17.37 -13.46 2.74
CA LYS A 43 18.66 -13.12 2.13
C LYS A 43 18.49 -12.35 0.82
N SER A 44 17.53 -12.73 -0.02
CA SER A 44 17.24 -12.07 -1.29
C SER A 44 16.72 -10.65 -1.09
N ASP A 45 15.88 -10.43 -0.08
CA ASP A 45 15.32 -9.12 0.24
C ASP A 45 16.33 -8.22 1.00
N TRP A 46 17.36 -8.81 1.63
CA TRP A 46 18.31 -8.10 2.50
C TRP A 46 18.93 -6.81 1.89
N PRO A 47 19.35 -6.76 0.62
CA PRO A 47 19.90 -5.53 0.03
C PRO A 47 18.95 -4.33 0.14
N ASN A 48 17.64 -4.57 0.02
CA ASN A 48 16.60 -3.55 0.16
C ASN A 48 16.16 -3.40 1.62
N HIS A 49 15.93 -4.52 2.32
CA HIS A 49 15.44 -4.50 3.69
C HIS A 49 16.40 -3.82 4.66
N LYS A 50 17.72 -4.04 4.52
CA LYS A 50 18.72 -3.49 5.45
C LYS A 50 18.68 -1.96 5.56
N LEU A 51 18.24 -1.27 4.51
CA LEU A 51 18.13 0.19 4.47
C LEU A 51 17.04 0.72 5.42
N ASN A 52 16.04 -0.12 5.72
CA ASN A 52 14.87 0.23 6.52
C ASN A 52 14.67 -0.74 7.70
N CYS A 53 15.66 -1.60 8.00
CA CYS A 53 15.57 -2.59 9.06
C CYS A 53 15.85 -1.94 10.42
N ILE A 54 14.81 -1.43 11.06
CA ILE A 54 14.88 -0.72 12.35
C ILE A 54 14.39 -1.62 13.47
N ASP A 55 15.07 -1.62 14.62
CA ASP A 55 14.57 -2.30 15.82
C ASP A 55 13.45 -1.47 16.46
N HIS A 56 12.23 -1.68 15.97
CA HIS A 56 11.04 -0.98 16.46
C HIS A 56 10.84 -1.15 17.97
N LYS A 57 11.28 -2.25 18.58
CA LYS A 57 11.14 -2.46 20.03
C LYS A 57 12.04 -1.54 20.82
N THR A 58 13.28 -1.36 20.36
CA THR A 58 14.23 -0.42 20.97
C THR A 58 13.81 1.02 20.71
N THR A 59 13.44 1.36 19.47
CA THR A 59 12.94 2.69 19.10
C THR A 59 11.69 3.09 19.90
N LEU A 60 10.75 2.16 20.12
CA LEU A 60 9.57 2.38 20.94
C LEU A 60 9.92 2.63 22.41
N LYS A 61 10.83 1.84 22.98
CA LYS A 61 11.20 1.92 24.40
C LYS A 61 12.01 3.15 24.75
N SER A 62 12.82 3.64 23.82
CA SER A 62 13.62 4.85 23.99
C SER A 62 12.80 6.14 23.85
N HIS A 63 11.54 6.06 23.42
CA HIS A 63 10.70 7.23 23.25
C HIS A 63 10.14 7.70 24.61
N PRO A 64 10.40 8.94 25.05
CA PRO A 64 10.06 9.42 26.39
C PRO A 64 8.55 9.60 26.59
N ASP A 65 7.77 9.77 25.52
CA ASP A 65 6.31 9.94 25.57
C ASP A 65 5.56 8.62 25.32
N SER A 66 4.84 8.15 26.34
CA SER A 66 4.00 6.94 26.32
C SER A 66 2.75 7.07 25.43
N THR A 67 2.28 8.31 25.18
CA THR A 67 1.17 8.60 24.27
C THR A 67 1.57 8.24 22.84
N MET A 68 2.78 8.61 22.44
CA MET A 68 3.36 8.29 21.13
C MET A 68 3.50 6.78 20.91
N GLN A 69 3.95 6.04 21.94
CA GLN A 69 4.07 4.58 21.87
C GLN A 69 2.72 3.91 21.59
N ASN A 70 1.65 4.40 22.21
CA ASN A 70 0.29 3.92 21.97
C ASN A 70 -0.21 4.26 20.57
N GLN A 71 0.07 5.48 20.07
CA GLN A 71 -0.29 5.89 18.71
C GLN A 71 0.38 4.98 17.67
N LEU A 72 1.70 4.74 17.77
CA LEU A 72 2.40 3.84 16.85
C LEU A 72 1.84 2.42 16.92
N LYS A 73 1.59 1.89 18.12
CA LYS A 73 1.03 0.54 18.28
C LYS A 73 -0.34 0.39 17.64
N VAL A 74 -1.18 1.41 17.71
CA VAL A 74 -2.50 1.43 17.04
C VAL A 74 -2.32 1.48 15.54
N PHE A 75 -1.47 2.38 15.05
CA PHE A 75 -1.17 2.53 13.63
C PHE A 75 -0.59 1.25 13.01
N LEU A 76 0.41 0.62 13.63
CA LEU A 76 1.03 -0.62 13.15
C LEU A 76 0.04 -1.78 13.06
N LYS A 77 -0.93 -1.86 13.97
CA LYS A 77 -1.99 -2.88 13.90
C LYS A 77 -2.99 -2.59 12.80
N TRP A 78 -3.27 -1.32 12.55
CA TRP A 78 -4.17 -0.92 11.49
C TRP A 78 -3.52 -1.17 10.13
N ILE A 79 -2.26 -0.78 9.93
CA ILE A 79 -1.57 -0.96 8.65
C ILE A 79 -1.39 -2.44 8.30
N ASP A 80 -1.14 -3.31 9.30
CA ASP A 80 -1.07 -4.76 9.09
C ASP A 80 -2.40 -5.36 8.57
N LEU A 81 -3.54 -4.79 8.98
CA LEU A 81 -4.86 -5.19 8.46
C LEU A 81 -5.17 -4.59 7.08
N TRP A 82 -4.62 -3.42 6.78
CA TRP A 82 -4.97 -2.62 5.62
C TRP A 82 -3.96 -2.70 4.46
N ARG A 83 -2.77 -3.26 4.69
CA ARG A 83 -1.65 -3.26 3.73
C ARG A 83 -2.09 -3.68 2.32
N ASP A 84 -2.68 -4.87 2.21
CA ASP A 84 -3.08 -5.43 0.91
C ASP A 84 -4.16 -4.57 0.25
N ALA A 85 -5.13 -4.09 1.04
CA ALA A 85 -6.21 -3.25 0.55
C ALA A 85 -5.69 -1.90 0.03
N LEU A 86 -4.81 -1.23 0.77
CA LEU A 86 -4.23 0.06 0.38
C LEU A 86 -3.41 -0.06 -0.91
N ILE A 87 -2.67 -1.16 -1.05
CA ILE A 87 -1.90 -1.45 -2.26
C ILE A 87 -2.85 -1.69 -3.45
N ALA A 88 -3.93 -2.47 -3.27
CA ALA A 88 -4.92 -2.72 -4.32
C ALA A 88 -5.64 -1.43 -4.75
N TRP A 89 -6.08 -0.61 -3.79
CA TRP A 89 -6.66 0.70 -4.06
C TRP A 89 -5.68 1.65 -4.77
N GLY A 90 -4.40 1.59 -4.42
CA GLY A 90 -3.36 2.32 -5.14
C GLY A 90 -3.18 1.86 -6.59
N ALA A 91 -3.27 0.55 -6.84
CA ALA A 91 -3.25 0.02 -8.21
C ALA A 91 -4.48 0.47 -9.02
N PHE A 92 -5.65 0.60 -8.39
CA PHE A 92 -6.85 1.13 -9.03
C PHE A 92 -6.68 2.63 -9.34
N SER A 93 -6.12 3.40 -8.40
CA SER A 93 -5.81 4.81 -8.57
C SER A 93 -4.78 5.07 -9.69
N ALA A 94 -3.88 4.12 -9.93
CA ALA A 94 -2.83 4.24 -10.94
C ALA A 94 -3.30 4.14 -12.39
N ASP A 95 -4.48 3.55 -12.64
CA ASP A 95 -5.08 3.46 -13.96
C ASP A 95 -4.09 2.98 -15.06
N LEU A 96 -3.29 1.96 -14.73
CA LEU A 96 -2.06 1.63 -15.45
C LEU A 96 -2.24 1.35 -16.93
N ALA A 97 -3.37 0.78 -17.36
CA ALA A 97 -3.62 0.49 -18.78
C ALA A 97 -3.78 1.78 -19.61
N ASN A 98 -4.10 2.90 -18.96
CA ASN A 98 -4.24 4.21 -19.58
C ASN A 98 -3.01 5.11 -19.41
N GLN A 99 -1.94 4.60 -18.78
CA GLN A 99 -0.70 5.36 -18.59
C GLN A 99 0.39 5.00 -19.62
N SER A 100 1.43 5.83 -19.69
CA SER A 100 2.62 5.54 -20.48
C SER A 100 3.45 4.40 -19.87
N PRO A 101 4.20 3.63 -20.69
CA PRO A 101 5.15 2.65 -20.19
C PRO A 101 6.14 3.29 -19.20
N GLY A 102 6.36 2.64 -18.07
CA GLY A 102 7.25 3.15 -17.02
C GLY A 102 6.62 4.22 -16.12
N TYR A 103 5.30 4.45 -16.17
CA TYR A 103 4.59 5.38 -15.27
C TYR A 103 5.02 5.26 -13.79
N LEU A 104 5.10 4.03 -13.26
CA LEU A 104 5.50 3.75 -11.88
C LEU A 104 6.96 4.06 -11.54
N LEU A 105 7.82 4.33 -12.52
CA LEU A 105 9.19 4.78 -12.27
C LEU A 105 9.22 6.15 -11.58
N ASN A 106 8.23 6.99 -11.85
CA ASN A 106 8.21 8.40 -11.44
C ASN A 106 6.94 8.79 -10.69
N HIS A 107 6.08 7.82 -10.36
CA HIS A 107 4.83 8.05 -9.62
C HIS A 107 4.75 7.16 -8.40
N SER A 108 4.09 7.66 -7.36
CA SER A 108 3.86 6.99 -6.09
C SER A 108 2.43 7.25 -5.63
N TYR A 109 1.85 6.30 -4.91
CA TYR A 109 0.52 6.44 -4.32
C TYR A 109 0.62 7.03 -2.92
N LEU A 110 -0.01 8.18 -2.69
CA LEU A 110 -0.11 8.81 -1.39
C LEU A 110 -1.42 8.42 -0.71
N VAL A 111 -1.36 8.15 0.59
CA VAL A 111 -2.52 8.13 1.49
C VAL A 111 -2.20 8.93 2.74
N GLU A 112 -2.84 10.07 2.93
CA GLU A 112 -2.82 10.83 4.17
C GLU A 112 -4.03 10.43 4.99
N ILE A 113 -3.80 10.06 6.25
CA ILE A 113 -4.84 9.65 7.18
C ILE A 113 -4.73 10.42 8.49
N GLU A 114 -5.84 10.47 9.21
CA GLU A 114 -5.86 10.99 10.58
C GLU A 114 -6.64 10.05 11.50
N ARG A 115 -6.28 10.08 12.78
CA ARG A 115 -6.86 9.21 13.80
C ARG A 115 -8.23 9.74 14.25
N LEU A 116 -9.21 8.84 14.35
CA LEU A 116 -10.54 9.16 14.87
C LEU A 116 -10.61 9.13 16.41
N PRO A 117 -11.45 9.97 17.05
CA PRO A 117 -11.39 10.21 18.50
C PRO A 117 -11.87 9.07 19.43
N SER A 118 -12.81 8.17 19.08
CA SER A 118 -13.12 6.90 19.81
C SER A 118 -14.53 6.33 19.48
N ASN A 119 -14.60 4.98 19.47
CA ASN A 119 -15.72 4.01 19.27
C ASN A 119 -15.54 3.10 18.04
N GLU A 120 -14.42 3.23 17.35
CA GLU A 120 -14.13 2.52 16.12
C GLU A 120 -13.48 1.16 16.38
N THR A 121 -13.67 0.23 15.45
CA THR A 121 -12.99 -1.06 15.46
C THR A 121 -11.50 -0.88 15.16
N LYS A 122 -10.69 -1.94 15.34
CA LYS A 122 -9.27 -1.93 14.93
C LYS A 122 -9.08 -1.61 13.44
N ARG A 123 -10.11 -1.80 12.60
CA ARG A 123 -10.09 -1.53 11.16
C ARG A 123 -10.53 -0.10 10.80
N SER A 124 -11.33 0.55 11.63
CA SER A 124 -11.91 1.87 11.35
C SER A 124 -11.31 3.00 12.20
N LYS A 125 -10.06 2.83 12.69
CA LYS A 125 -9.39 3.83 13.57
C LYS A 125 -8.96 5.13 12.89
N PHE A 126 -8.96 5.16 11.57
CA PHE A 126 -8.46 6.28 10.78
C PHE A 126 -9.44 6.62 9.67
N ARG A 127 -9.45 7.89 9.25
CA ARG A 127 -10.09 8.33 8.01
C ARG A 127 -9.04 8.87 7.05
N VAL A 128 -9.35 8.84 5.76
CA VAL A 128 -8.53 9.44 4.72
C VAL A 128 -8.73 10.96 4.74
N VAL A 129 -7.64 11.70 4.62
CA VAL A 129 -7.60 13.17 4.47
C VAL A 129 -7.30 13.55 3.02
N ALA A 130 -6.38 12.82 2.40
CA ALA A 130 -6.05 12.95 0.99
C ALA A 130 -5.50 11.61 0.47
N ALA A 131 -5.80 11.26 -0.78
CA ALA A 131 -5.19 10.12 -1.42
C ALA A 131 -5.08 10.31 -2.93
N GLY A 132 -4.08 9.69 -3.56
CA GLY A 132 -3.95 9.69 -5.01
C GLY A 132 -2.55 9.39 -5.51
N MET A 133 -2.47 9.07 -6.81
CA MET A 133 -1.19 9.00 -7.50
C MET A 133 -0.60 10.38 -7.70
N LEU A 134 0.66 10.54 -7.31
CA LEU A 134 1.43 11.75 -7.45
C LEU A 134 2.76 11.42 -8.14
N SER A 135 3.20 12.30 -9.04
CA SER A 135 4.59 12.23 -9.52
C SER A 135 5.56 12.48 -8.37
N ASP A 136 6.79 12.02 -8.49
CA ASP A 136 7.82 12.22 -7.45
C ASP A 136 8.04 13.71 -7.15
N VAL A 137 7.88 14.58 -8.14
CA VAL A 137 7.92 16.05 -7.97
C VAL A 137 6.74 16.54 -7.14
N GLN A 138 5.52 16.12 -7.47
CA GLN A 138 4.32 16.46 -6.69
C GLN A 138 4.40 15.90 -5.27
N MET A 139 5.00 14.72 -5.09
CA MET A 139 5.20 14.10 -3.79
C MET A 139 6.16 14.90 -2.91
N MET A 140 7.28 15.36 -3.46
CA MET A 140 8.19 16.25 -2.72
C MET A 140 7.50 17.56 -2.33
N ALA A 141 6.73 18.14 -3.24
CA ALA A 141 5.94 19.34 -2.97
C ALA A 141 4.86 19.12 -1.91
N GLN A 142 4.26 17.92 -1.84
CA GLN A 142 3.34 17.53 -0.76
C GLN A 142 4.06 17.59 0.59
N PHE A 143 5.22 16.94 0.70
CA PHE A 143 5.98 16.91 1.94
C PHE A 143 6.38 18.32 2.39
N ASP A 144 6.75 19.19 1.45
CA ASP A 144 7.16 20.58 1.76
C ASP A 144 6.10 21.42 2.48
N ARG A 145 4.81 21.05 2.35
CA ARG A 145 3.71 21.75 3.01
C ARG A 145 3.62 21.47 4.52
N HIS A 146 4.31 20.45 5.02
CA HIS A 146 4.27 20.14 6.44
C HIS A 146 4.99 21.23 7.26
N PRO A 147 4.42 21.71 8.38
CA PRO A 147 4.99 22.85 9.13
C PRO A 147 6.33 22.52 9.83
N ASP A 148 6.54 21.26 10.22
CA ASP A 148 7.74 20.83 10.93
C ASP A 148 8.92 20.54 9.95
N PRO A 149 10.06 21.27 10.03
CA PRO A 149 11.21 21.08 9.15
C PRO A 149 11.93 19.74 9.33
N GLU A 150 12.02 19.21 10.56
CA GLU A 150 12.64 17.91 10.82
C GLU A 150 11.78 16.81 10.20
N TYR A 151 10.46 16.90 10.39
CA TYR A 151 9.49 15.96 9.82
C TYR A 151 9.61 15.87 8.29
N ARG A 152 9.72 17.03 7.64
CA ARG A 152 9.91 17.12 6.18
C ARG A 152 11.21 16.47 5.72
N ALA A 153 12.31 16.75 6.42
CA ALA A 153 13.62 16.22 6.05
C ALA A 153 13.61 14.69 6.10
N ASP A 154 13.03 14.10 7.15
CA ASP A 154 12.98 12.66 7.30
C ASP A 154 12.01 11.99 6.31
N LEU A 155 10.81 12.54 6.10
CA LEU A 155 9.88 12.09 5.05
C LEU A 155 10.55 11.97 3.68
N LYS A 156 11.27 13.03 3.27
CA LYS A 156 11.99 13.08 2.00
C LYS A 156 13.12 12.06 1.95
N GLN A 157 13.82 11.86 3.06
CA GLN A 157 14.90 10.88 3.15
C GLN A 157 14.35 9.46 3.01
N THR A 158 13.31 9.09 3.77
CA THR A 158 12.67 7.78 3.70
C THR A 158 12.08 7.50 2.32
N PHE A 159 11.42 8.48 1.70
CA PHE A 159 10.89 8.31 0.34
C PHE A 159 11.98 7.96 -0.68
N ARG A 160 13.15 8.62 -0.60
CA ARG A 160 14.29 8.34 -1.50
C ARG A 160 14.93 6.96 -1.29
N ARG A 161 14.71 6.30 -0.14
CA ARG A 161 15.25 4.94 0.12
C ARG A 161 14.52 3.85 -0.65
N ILE A 162 13.31 4.10 -1.15
CA ILE A 162 12.55 3.11 -1.90
C ILE A 162 12.82 3.27 -3.38
N SER A 163 13.62 2.35 -3.94
CA SER A 163 13.90 2.32 -5.37
C SER A 163 12.60 2.12 -6.17
N PRO A 164 12.37 2.93 -7.22
CA PRO A 164 11.25 2.75 -8.13
C PRO A 164 11.43 1.50 -9.00
N GLY A 165 10.37 1.08 -9.68
CA GLY A 165 10.40 -0.03 -10.62
C GLY A 165 9.24 0.04 -11.60
N THR A 166 9.39 -0.58 -12.76
CA THR A 166 8.36 -0.58 -13.81
C THR A 166 7.09 -1.32 -13.41
N THR A 167 7.19 -2.28 -12.48
CA THR A 167 6.09 -3.09 -11.95
C THR A 167 5.91 -2.92 -10.44
N LYS A 168 6.55 -1.91 -9.83
CA LYS A 168 6.58 -1.72 -8.38
C LYS A 168 5.78 -0.47 -8.01
N LEU A 169 4.63 -0.67 -7.37
CA LEU A 169 3.86 0.43 -6.81
C LEU A 169 4.49 0.87 -5.48
N ARG A 170 4.87 2.14 -5.37
CA ARG A 170 5.32 2.76 -4.11
C ARG A 170 4.11 3.36 -3.40
N LEU A 171 3.85 2.97 -2.16
CA LEU A 171 2.83 3.53 -1.29
C LEU A 171 3.50 4.34 -0.18
N VAL A 172 3.11 5.61 -0.11
CA VAL A 172 3.48 6.58 0.92
C VAL A 172 2.26 6.78 1.80
N ILE A 173 2.36 6.47 3.09
CA ILE A 173 1.27 6.73 4.04
C ILE A 173 1.73 7.68 5.14
N VAL A 174 0.93 8.71 5.37
CA VAL A 174 1.22 9.81 6.29
C VAL A 174 0.10 9.89 7.32
N CYS A 175 0.45 9.90 8.59
CA CYS A 175 -0.47 9.96 9.72
C CYS A 175 0.16 10.76 10.85
N PHE A 176 0.20 12.09 10.77
CA PHE A 176 0.96 12.91 11.71
C PHE A 176 0.72 12.54 13.19
N PRO A 177 1.77 12.34 14.01
CA PRO A 177 3.22 12.51 13.71
C PRO A 177 3.92 11.24 13.16
N LEU A 178 3.17 10.22 12.76
CA LEU A 178 3.67 8.98 12.17
C LEU A 178 3.73 9.07 10.64
N TYR A 179 4.77 8.51 10.04
CA TYR A 179 4.86 8.33 8.59
C TYR A 179 5.74 7.13 8.25
N GLY A 180 5.56 6.62 7.04
CA GLY A 180 6.32 5.49 6.58
C GLY A 180 5.93 5.13 5.16
N ASN A 181 6.89 4.57 4.46
CA ASN A 181 6.76 4.24 3.05
C ASN A 181 7.00 2.74 2.89
N PHE A 182 6.20 2.11 2.05
CA PHE A 182 6.43 0.73 1.63
C PHE A 182 6.07 0.58 0.16
N GLY A 183 6.76 -0.32 -0.54
CA GLY A 183 6.47 -0.61 -1.95
C GLY A 183 6.29 -2.10 -2.14
N ASP A 184 5.41 -2.47 -3.06
CA ASP A 184 5.17 -3.87 -3.41
C ASP A 184 5.09 -4.02 -4.94
N LEU A 185 5.32 -5.24 -5.42
CA LEU A 185 5.18 -5.58 -6.84
C LEU A 185 3.70 -5.70 -7.21
N LEU A 186 3.30 -5.31 -8.41
CA LEU A 186 1.93 -5.46 -8.86
C LEU A 186 1.49 -6.93 -8.93
N ASP A 187 2.39 -7.83 -9.29
CA ASP A 187 2.12 -9.28 -9.40
C ASP A 187 1.71 -9.89 -8.06
N ASN A 188 2.18 -9.29 -6.96
CA ASN A 188 1.86 -9.69 -5.60
C ASN A 188 0.43 -9.29 -5.19
N ILE A 189 -0.15 -8.28 -5.85
CA ILE A 189 -1.51 -7.77 -5.66
C ILE A 189 -2.52 -8.65 -6.41
N PHE A 190 -2.10 -9.22 -7.54
CA PHE A 190 -2.92 -10.04 -8.44
C PHE A 190 -2.29 -11.43 -8.66
N PRO A 191 -2.23 -12.29 -7.62
CA PRO A 191 -1.37 -13.49 -7.57
C PRO A 191 -1.70 -14.59 -8.59
N ASP A 192 -2.93 -14.67 -9.12
CA ASP A 192 -3.36 -15.74 -10.03
C ASP A 192 -2.83 -15.59 -11.48
N GLY A 193 -1.82 -14.75 -11.71
CA GLY A 193 -1.47 -14.33 -13.08
C GLY A 193 -2.62 -13.58 -13.77
N LYS A 194 -3.64 -13.12 -13.02
CA LYS A 194 -4.77 -12.34 -13.54
C LYS A 194 -4.38 -10.89 -13.90
N ALA A 195 -3.19 -10.44 -13.53
CA ALA A 195 -2.56 -9.29 -14.20
C ALA A 195 -2.29 -9.61 -15.68
N ALA A 196 -1.97 -10.87 -16.00
CA ALA A 196 -1.75 -11.33 -17.36
C ALA A 196 -3.05 -11.52 -18.17
N SER A 197 -4.23 -11.64 -17.56
CA SER A 197 -5.50 -11.48 -18.33
C SER A 197 -5.74 -10.04 -18.81
N PHE A 198 -4.94 -9.08 -18.36
CA PHE A 198 -4.85 -7.71 -18.87
C PHE A 198 -3.58 -7.47 -19.72
N THR A 199 -2.90 -8.55 -20.15
CA THR A 199 -1.55 -8.59 -20.77
C THR A 199 -1.30 -7.63 -21.90
N ASN A 200 -2.33 -7.16 -22.60
CA ASN A 200 -2.19 -6.05 -23.50
C ASN A 200 -2.83 -4.79 -22.89
N PRO A 201 -2.05 -3.91 -22.23
CA PRO A 201 -2.55 -2.61 -21.77
C PRO A 201 -3.09 -1.75 -22.93
N LEU A 202 -2.76 -2.07 -24.18
CA LEU A 202 -3.32 -1.42 -25.36
C LEU A 202 -4.73 -1.94 -25.73
N SER A 203 -5.20 -3.05 -25.16
CA SER A 203 -6.54 -3.55 -25.48
C SER A 203 -7.62 -2.60 -24.94
N PRO A 204 -8.70 -2.34 -25.70
CA PRO A 204 -9.82 -1.54 -25.21
C PRO A 204 -10.40 -2.08 -23.89
N GLN A 205 -10.47 -3.40 -23.72
CA GLN A 205 -10.96 -4.05 -22.51
C GLN A 205 -10.08 -3.74 -21.28
N SER A 206 -8.76 -3.82 -21.40
CA SER A 206 -7.84 -3.46 -20.32
C SER A 206 -7.98 -1.99 -19.92
N ARG A 207 -8.11 -1.09 -20.90
CA ARG A 207 -8.30 0.36 -20.68
C ARG A 207 -9.62 0.67 -19.98
N ILE A 208 -10.73 0.09 -20.44
CA ILE A 208 -12.06 0.28 -19.84
C ILE A 208 -12.08 -0.26 -18.40
N THR A 209 -11.52 -1.46 -18.19
CA THR A 209 -11.42 -2.05 -16.85
C THR A 209 -10.62 -1.15 -15.92
N SER A 210 -9.47 -0.67 -16.38
CA SER A 210 -8.60 0.23 -15.62
C SER A 210 -9.33 1.53 -15.22
N THR A 211 -10.07 2.12 -16.15
CA THR A 211 -10.91 3.30 -15.89
C THR A 211 -12.04 3.01 -14.88
N ALA A 212 -12.68 1.84 -14.96
CA ALA A 212 -13.73 1.44 -14.03
C ALA A 212 -13.18 1.26 -12.61
N LEU A 213 -11.99 0.67 -12.47
CA LEU A 213 -11.29 0.54 -11.18
C LEU A 213 -10.90 1.92 -10.62
N LEU A 214 -10.40 2.83 -11.46
CA LEU A 214 -10.13 4.21 -11.07
C LEU A 214 -11.40 4.91 -10.56
N HIS A 215 -12.53 4.69 -11.23
CA HIS A 215 -13.82 5.23 -10.78
C HIS A 215 -14.26 4.63 -9.43
N ALA A 216 -14.11 3.32 -9.24
CA ALA A 216 -14.39 2.70 -7.95
C ALA A 216 -13.50 3.27 -6.84
N TRP A 217 -12.20 3.46 -7.10
CA TRP A 217 -11.29 4.11 -6.15
C TRP A 217 -11.77 5.52 -5.77
N ARG A 218 -12.10 6.37 -6.74
CA ARG A 218 -12.55 7.75 -6.50
C ARG A 218 -13.78 7.85 -5.60
N ASN A 219 -14.70 6.89 -5.72
CA ASN A 219 -16.00 6.98 -5.05
C ASN A 219 -16.09 6.14 -3.78
N GLN A 220 -15.27 5.09 -3.61
CA GLN A 220 -15.48 4.09 -2.57
C GLN A 220 -14.30 3.92 -1.61
N PHE A 221 -13.08 4.35 -1.99
CA PHE A 221 -11.89 4.09 -1.18
C PHE A 221 -12.01 4.67 0.24
N GLU A 222 -12.38 5.95 0.36
CA GLU A 222 -12.50 6.64 1.65
C GLU A 222 -13.61 6.05 2.51
N GLU A 223 -14.75 5.70 1.89
CA GLU A 223 -15.88 5.06 2.57
C GLU A 223 -15.51 3.70 3.13
N HIS A 224 -14.77 2.89 2.36
CA HIS A 224 -14.27 1.60 2.84
C HIS A 224 -13.31 1.75 4.02
N VAL A 225 -12.39 2.73 3.97
CA VAL A 225 -11.49 3.04 5.09
C VAL A 225 -12.28 3.41 6.34
N LEU A 226 -13.24 4.33 6.21
CA LEU A 226 -14.08 4.78 7.31
C LEU A 226 -14.91 3.63 7.90
N ALA A 227 -15.47 2.77 7.05
CA ALA A 227 -16.26 1.60 7.45
C ALA A 227 -15.41 0.45 8.01
N GLY A 228 -14.08 0.49 7.90
CA GLY A 228 -13.22 -0.62 8.30
C GLY A 228 -13.29 -1.83 7.35
N ASN A 229 -13.73 -1.65 6.11
CA ASN A 229 -13.88 -2.71 5.12
C ASN A 229 -12.58 -2.98 4.34
N VAL A 230 -11.72 -3.79 4.93
CA VAL A 230 -10.43 -4.19 4.34
C VAL A 230 -10.56 -5.05 3.07
N THR A 231 -11.74 -5.63 2.79
CA THR A 231 -11.98 -6.49 1.62
C THR A 231 -12.79 -5.80 0.51
N GLY A 232 -13.09 -4.50 0.65
CA GLY A 232 -13.89 -3.76 -0.34
C GLY A 232 -13.33 -3.83 -1.76
N HIS A 233 -12.00 -3.73 -1.90
CA HIS A 233 -11.31 -3.84 -3.18
C HIS A 233 -11.56 -5.19 -3.89
N THR A 234 -11.66 -6.29 -3.14
CA THR A 234 -11.96 -7.63 -3.68
C THR A 234 -13.37 -7.68 -4.24
N GLN A 235 -14.33 -7.12 -3.50
CA GLN A 235 -15.72 -7.07 -3.95
C GLN A 235 -15.90 -6.23 -5.22
N VAL A 236 -15.18 -5.11 -5.34
CA VAL A 236 -15.14 -4.33 -6.59
C VAL A 236 -14.62 -5.17 -7.75
N LEU A 237 -13.52 -5.90 -7.55
CA LEU A 237 -12.94 -6.76 -8.59
C LEU A 237 -13.90 -7.87 -9.02
N ASP A 238 -14.54 -8.53 -8.06
CA ASP A 238 -15.45 -9.64 -8.35
C ASP A 238 -16.71 -9.16 -9.07
N ASN A 239 -17.28 -8.02 -8.64
CA ASN A 239 -18.40 -7.39 -9.32
C ASN A 239 -18.04 -7.01 -10.77
N LEU A 240 -16.86 -6.41 -10.99
CA LEU A 240 -16.42 -6.01 -12.33
C LEU A 240 -16.20 -7.24 -13.23
N ARG A 241 -15.61 -8.31 -12.71
CA ARG A 241 -15.45 -9.58 -13.44
C ARG A 241 -16.78 -10.16 -13.86
N GLN A 242 -17.75 -10.20 -12.96
CA GLN A 242 -19.08 -10.71 -13.25
C GLN A 242 -19.77 -9.89 -14.35
N HIS A 243 -19.67 -8.55 -14.32
CA HIS A 243 -20.24 -7.70 -15.37
C HIS A 243 -19.57 -7.93 -16.73
N ILE A 244 -18.23 -8.03 -16.77
CA ILE A 244 -17.49 -8.32 -17.99
C ILE A 244 -17.91 -9.69 -18.57
N GLN A 245 -18.09 -10.70 -17.71
CA GLN A 245 -18.54 -12.02 -18.14
C GLN A 245 -19.95 -11.97 -18.75
N VAL A 246 -20.90 -11.29 -18.08
CA VAL A 246 -22.28 -11.14 -18.59
C VAL A 246 -22.29 -10.43 -19.95
N LEU A 247 -21.48 -9.38 -20.13
CA LEU A 247 -21.39 -8.68 -21.43
C LEU A 247 -20.78 -9.57 -22.53
N ALA A 248 -19.78 -10.40 -22.19
CA ALA A 248 -19.19 -11.33 -23.14
C ALA A 248 -20.19 -12.43 -23.56
N GLU A 249 -20.94 -12.98 -22.61
CA GLU A 249 -22.01 -13.96 -22.88
C GLU A 249 -23.14 -13.34 -23.71
N ALA A 250 -23.53 -12.09 -23.42
CA ALA A 250 -24.53 -11.39 -24.21
C ALA A 250 -24.06 -11.14 -25.65
N ALA A 251 -22.79 -10.79 -25.87
CA ALA A 251 -22.23 -10.58 -27.20
C ALA A 251 -22.19 -11.87 -28.05
N LEU A 252 -21.98 -13.03 -27.42
CA LEU A 252 -21.97 -14.34 -28.09
C LEU A 252 -23.37 -14.86 -28.46
N ASN A 253 -24.42 -14.34 -27.83
CA ASN A 253 -25.81 -14.74 -28.07
C ASN A 253 -26.54 -13.84 -29.09
N VAL A 254 -25.83 -12.93 -29.75
CA VAL A 254 -26.37 -11.99 -30.76
C VAL A 254 -26.03 -12.42 -32.20
N ASP A 255 -25.24 -13.49 -32.36
CA ASP A 255 -25.00 -14.20 -33.63
C ASP A 255 -25.92 -15.43 -33.77
#